data_AF-A0A8T1VYY2-F1
#
_entry.id   AF-A0A8T1VYY2-F1
#
_cell.length_a   1.000
_cell.length_b   1.000
_cell.length_c   1.000
_cell.angle_alpha   90.00
_cell.angle_beta   90.00
_cell.angle_gamma   90.00
#
_symmetry.space_group_name_H-M   'P 1'
#
loop_
_entity.id
_entity.type
_entity.pdbx_description
1 polymer ?
#
loop_
_entity_poly.entity_id
_entity_poly.type
_entity_poly.pdbx_seq_one_letter_code
_entity_poly.pdbx_strand_id
1 'polypeptide(L)'
;MSPMLELPSELLELNVCQYLDVASVSQLSLVNRSFQQEITHCSELWEILVARHFGYVSKPPLLRRDSSNSDNRQKKAEIGWRAVFVAAWGDSVALAPATLQENAVLEVYNQKSSPLLLQPQEAQIRQEIVLMQGLRRIPTSVKLIQLYAAVIRQAHLVPRVNAASTARALRRLAL
;
A
#
# COMPACT_ATOMS: atom_id res chain seq x y z
N MET A 1 14.68 -34.77 -10.38
CA MET A 1 14.26 -33.57 -11.12
C MET A 1 13.01 -33.08 -10.44
N SER A 2 13.05 -31.91 -9.78
CA SER A 2 11.94 -31.44 -8.96
C SER A 2 10.82 -30.92 -9.88
N PRO A 3 9.62 -31.53 -9.88
CA PRO A 3 8.56 -31.25 -10.86
C PRO A 3 8.06 -29.80 -10.80
N MET A 4 8.31 -29.08 -9.70
CA MET A 4 7.97 -27.65 -9.59
C MET A 4 8.78 -26.74 -10.51
N LEU A 5 9.96 -27.17 -10.97
CA LEU A 5 10.83 -26.36 -11.84
C LEU A 5 10.37 -26.32 -13.30
N GLU A 6 9.42 -27.19 -13.66
CA GLU A 6 8.84 -27.27 -15.01
C GLU A 6 7.49 -26.54 -15.11
N LEU A 7 6.98 -25.99 -13.99
CA LEU A 7 5.73 -25.23 -14.04
C LEU A 7 5.95 -23.85 -14.65
N PRO A 8 5.05 -23.41 -15.56
CA PRO A 8 4.97 -22.02 -16.00
C PRO A 8 4.85 -21.08 -14.80
N SER A 9 5.55 -19.95 -14.84
CA SER A 9 5.56 -18.91 -13.79
C SER A 9 4.14 -18.48 -13.39
N GLU A 10 3.25 -18.37 -14.38
CA GLU A 10 1.84 -18.02 -14.20
C GLU A 10 1.09 -19.02 -13.30
N LEU A 11 1.37 -20.32 -13.44
CA LEU A 11 0.73 -21.37 -12.63
C LEU A 11 1.29 -21.40 -11.20
N LEU A 12 2.58 -21.09 -11.02
CA LEU A 12 3.20 -21.02 -9.71
C LEU A 12 2.65 -19.84 -8.90
N GLU A 13 2.54 -18.67 -9.53
CA GLU A 13 2.04 -17.42 -8.95
C GLU A 13 0.56 -17.55 -8.57
N LEU A 14 -0.30 -17.95 -9.53
CA LEU A 14 -1.76 -18.03 -9.34
C LEU A 14 -2.21 -19.25 -8.54
N ASN A 15 -1.49 -20.37 -8.50
CA ASN A 15 -2.03 -21.58 -7.84
C ASN A 15 -1.27 -22.03 -6.60
N VAL A 16 -0.04 -21.57 -6.39
CA VAL A 16 0.77 -22.03 -5.25
C VAL A 16 1.11 -20.87 -4.34
N CYS A 17 1.77 -19.83 -4.86
CA CYS A 17 2.30 -18.74 -4.04
C CYS A 17 1.22 -17.92 -3.34
N GLN A 18 0.03 -17.72 -3.93
CA GLN A 18 -1.05 -16.97 -3.30
C GLN A 18 -1.58 -17.60 -2.00
N TYR A 19 -1.46 -18.93 -1.83
CA TYR A 19 -1.95 -19.63 -0.65
C TYR A 19 -0.92 -19.69 0.47
N LEU A 20 0.35 -19.54 0.14
CA LEU A 20 1.47 -19.59 1.07
C LEU A 20 1.52 -18.33 1.95
N ASP A 21 2.05 -18.48 3.16
CA ASP A 21 2.39 -17.36 4.02
C ASP A 21 3.74 -16.75 3.61
N VAL A 22 4.03 -15.54 4.10
CA VAL A 22 5.25 -14.81 3.74
C VAL A 22 6.51 -15.60 4.07
N ALA A 23 6.51 -16.36 5.18
CA ALA A 23 7.63 -17.22 5.54
C ALA A 23 7.86 -18.31 4.50
N SER A 24 6.83 -19.06 4.11
CA SER A 24 6.95 -20.10 3.08
C SER A 24 7.33 -19.52 1.72
N VAL A 25 6.77 -18.36 1.32
CA VAL A 25 7.15 -17.67 0.07
C VAL A 25 8.62 -17.26 0.10
N SER A 26 9.10 -16.74 1.25
CA SER A 26 10.50 -16.37 1.41
C SER A 26 11.43 -17.58 1.33
N GLN A 27 11.04 -18.72 1.91
CA GLN A 27 11.79 -19.97 1.82
C GLN A 27 11.83 -20.50 0.40
N LEU A 28 10.71 -20.46 -0.32
CA LEU A 28 10.61 -20.87 -1.73
C LEU A 28 11.54 -20.02 -2.61
N SER A 29 11.64 -18.72 -2.32
CA SER A 29 12.55 -17.80 -3.03
C SER A 29 14.04 -18.15 -2.84
N LEU A 30 14.40 -18.91 -1.80
CA LEU A 30 15.77 -19.35 -1.55
C LEU A 30 16.11 -20.69 -2.23
N VAL A 31 15.11 -21.42 -2.72
CA VAL A 31 15.30 -22.75 -3.32
C VAL A 31 15.93 -22.65 -4.72
N ASN A 32 15.54 -21.64 -5.51
CA ASN A 32 16.09 -21.42 -6.84
C ASN A 32 16.13 -19.93 -7.19
N ARG A 33 17.16 -19.52 -7.95
CA ARG A 33 17.30 -18.17 -8.50
C ARG A 33 16.15 -17.80 -9.44
N SER A 34 15.60 -18.75 -10.21
CA SER A 34 14.43 -18.49 -11.07
C SER A 34 13.22 -18.10 -10.22
N PHE A 35 12.89 -18.92 -9.21
CA PHE A 35 11.82 -18.61 -8.26
C PHE A 35 12.07 -17.32 -7.49
N GLN A 36 13.32 -17.03 -7.13
CA GLN A 36 13.67 -15.78 -6.47
C GLN A 36 13.29 -14.57 -7.35
N GLN A 37 13.58 -14.64 -8.65
CA GLN A 37 13.27 -13.57 -9.60
C GLN A 37 11.77 -13.46 -9.82
N GLU A 38 11.08 -14.57 -10.07
CA GLU A 38 9.62 -14.61 -10.27
C GLU A 38 8.88 -14.04 -9.06
N ILE A 39 9.16 -14.55 -7.85
CA ILE A 39 8.56 -14.05 -6.61
C ILE A 39 8.89 -12.58 -6.39
N THR A 40 10.12 -12.15 -6.68
CA THR A 40 10.54 -10.76 -6.47
C THR A 40 9.82 -9.79 -7.40
N HIS A 41 9.59 -10.19 -8.66
CA HIS A 41 9.01 -9.34 -9.69
C HIS A 41 7.47 -9.41 -9.74
N CYS A 42 6.85 -10.45 -9.17
CA CYS A 42 5.39 -10.61 -9.15
C CYS A 42 4.71 -9.61 -8.19
N SER A 43 4.31 -8.45 -8.72
CA SER A 43 3.68 -7.38 -7.95
C SER A 43 2.33 -7.80 -7.33
N GLU A 44 1.54 -8.61 -8.05
CA GLU A 44 0.22 -9.08 -7.62
C GLU A 44 0.30 -9.98 -6.38
N LEU A 45 1.29 -10.86 -6.32
CA LEU A 45 1.54 -11.69 -5.13
C LEU A 45 1.80 -10.82 -3.89
N TRP A 46 2.65 -9.81 -4.01
CA TRP A 46 2.94 -8.91 -2.90
C TRP A 46 1.74 -8.06 -2.49
N GLU A 47 0.89 -7.67 -3.43
CA GLU A 47 -0.39 -6.99 -3.14
C GLU A 47 -1.30 -7.88 -2.28
N ILE A 48 -1.47 -9.15 -2.66
CA ILE A 48 -2.25 -10.14 -1.91
C ILE A 48 -1.66 -10.34 -0.51
N LEU A 49 -0.33 -10.44 -0.40
CA LEU A 49 0.34 -10.60 0.89
C LEU A 49 0.18 -9.36 1.78
N VAL A 50 0.22 -8.15 1.22
CA VAL A 50 -0.07 -6.90 1.94
C VAL A 50 -1.51 -6.91 2.45
N ALA A 51 -2.48 -7.28 1.61
CA ALA A 51 -3.87 -7.38 2.01
C ALA A 51 -4.09 -8.42 3.11
N ARG A 52 -3.47 -9.59 3.00
CA ARG A 52 -3.62 -10.68 3.97
C ARG A 52 -2.96 -10.37 5.32
N HIS A 53 -1.75 -9.82 5.33
CA HIS A 53 -1.01 -9.54 6.56
C HIS A 53 -1.45 -8.25 7.24
N PHE A 54 -1.69 -7.18 6.48
CA PHE A 54 -1.99 -5.87 7.04
C PHE A 54 -3.48 -5.52 6.99
N GLY A 55 -4.29 -6.23 6.22
CA GLY A 55 -5.70 -5.90 5.98
C GLY A 55 -5.88 -4.69 5.09
N TYR A 56 -4.84 -4.30 4.34
CA TYR A 56 -4.89 -3.17 3.41
C TYR A 56 -5.38 -3.66 2.05
N VAL A 57 -6.57 -3.23 1.65
CA VAL A 57 -7.11 -3.53 0.32
C VAL A 57 -6.94 -2.29 -0.55
N SER A 58 -6.06 -2.40 -1.56
CA SER A 58 -5.97 -1.40 -2.62
C SER A 58 -7.36 -1.23 -3.21
N LYS A 59 -7.89 0.00 -3.18
CA LYS A 59 -9.19 0.24 -3.82
C LYS A 59 -8.98 0.01 -5.32
N PRO A 60 -9.77 -0.87 -5.98
CA PRO A 60 -9.80 -0.85 -7.42
C PRO A 60 -10.13 0.59 -7.82
N PRO A 61 -9.58 1.11 -8.95
CA PRO A 61 -9.94 2.44 -9.42
C PRO A 61 -11.44 2.42 -9.73
N LEU A 62 -12.26 2.75 -8.73
CA LEU A 62 -13.70 2.86 -8.87
C LEU A 62 -13.92 4.02 -9.82
N LEU A 63 -14.15 3.67 -11.08
CA LEU A 63 -14.83 4.45 -12.10
C LEU A 63 -14.56 5.95 -11.98
N ARG A 64 -13.42 6.40 -12.53
CA ARG A 64 -13.37 7.73 -13.17
C ARG A 64 -14.35 7.68 -14.35
N ARG A 65 -15.63 7.81 -14.05
CA ARG A 65 -16.69 7.96 -15.03
C ARG A 65 -16.60 9.40 -15.56
N ASP A 66 -16.30 9.44 -16.85
CA ASP A 66 -16.51 10.52 -17.82
C ASP A 66 -15.63 11.77 -17.73
N SER A 67 -14.59 11.80 -18.57
CA SER A 67 -14.52 12.79 -19.65
C SER A 67 -13.43 12.40 -20.66
N SER A 68 -13.88 12.23 -21.89
CA SER A 68 -13.15 12.02 -23.13
C SER A 68 -11.88 12.87 -23.32
N ASN A 69 -11.00 12.32 -24.14
CA ASN A 69 -9.95 12.94 -24.95
C ASN A 69 -8.53 13.08 -24.39
N SER A 70 -7.64 12.49 -25.20
CA SER A 70 -6.24 12.82 -25.46
C SER A 70 -5.22 12.63 -24.32
N ASP A 71 -4.38 11.60 -24.51
CA ASP A 71 -2.92 11.68 -24.41
C ASP A 71 -2.22 12.03 -23.10
N ASN A 72 -2.87 11.89 -21.95
CA ASN A 72 -2.13 11.80 -20.68
C ASN A 72 -2.01 10.35 -20.20
N ARG A 73 -1.18 9.58 -20.92
CA ARG A 73 -0.40 8.47 -20.37
C ARG A 73 0.59 9.00 -19.32
N GLN A 74 0.10 9.61 -18.25
CA GLN A 74 0.84 9.55 -17.00
C GLN A 74 0.83 8.07 -16.63
N LYS A 75 1.94 7.38 -16.94
CA LYS A 75 2.29 6.07 -16.38
C LYS A 75 1.83 6.10 -14.92
N LYS A 76 0.71 5.44 -14.64
CA LYS A 76 0.26 5.23 -13.27
C LYS A 76 1.44 4.49 -12.64
N ALA A 77 2.19 5.17 -11.77
CA ALA A 77 3.42 4.60 -11.23
C ALA A 77 3.04 3.25 -10.64
N GLU A 78 3.62 2.19 -11.19
CA GLU A 78 3.35 0.85 -10.73
C GLU A 78 3.85 0.79 -9.29
N ILE A 79 2.95 0.43 -8.37
CA ILE A 79 3.25 0.40 -6.94
C ILE A 79 4.20 -0.77 -6.73
N GLY A 80 5.38 -0.52 -6.16
CA GLY A 80 6.30 -1.55 -5.70
C GLY A 80 5.77 -2.21 -4.44
N TRP A 81 4.77 -3.09 -4.58
CA TRP A 81 4.11 -3.76 -3.45
C TRP A 81 5.08 -4.52 -2.55
N ARG A 82 6.14 -5.09 -3.11
CA ARG A 82 7.23 -5.71 -2.34
C ARG A 82 7.91 -4.71 -1.40
N ALA A 83 8.22 -3.51 -1.89
CA ALA A 83 8.88 -2.48 -1.10
C ALA A 83 7.97 -1.98 0.03
N VAL A 84 6.68 -1.77 -0.28
CA VAL A 84 5.64 -1.47 0.71
C VAL A 84 5.56 -2.56 1.77
N PHE A 85 5.51 -3.82 1.35
CA PHE A 85 5.44 -4.96 2.26
C PHE A 85 6.64 -5.01 3.21
N VAL A 86 7.87 -4.92 2.68
CA VAL A 86 9.09 -4.98 3.49
C VAL A 86 9.17 -3.82 4.48
N ALA A 87 8.82 -2.60 4.05
CA ALA A 87 8.79 -1.45 4.93
C ALA A 87 7.72 -1.62 6.04
N ALA A 88 6.49 -2.00 5.68
CA ALA A 88 5.40 -2.22 6.62
C ALA A 88 5.66 -3.40 7.57
N TRP A 89 6.39 -4.42 7.12
CA TRP A 89 6.80 -5.54 7.96
C TRP A 89 7.76 -5.08 9.07
N GLY A 90 8.77 -4.27 8.72
CA GLY A 90 9.67 -3.66 9.70
C GLY A 90 8.91 -2.80 10.72
N ASP A 91 7.99 -1.97 10.25
CA ASP A 91 7.12 -1.16 11.09
C ASP A 91 6.27 -2.04 12.03
N SER A 92 5.72 -3.16 11.52
CA SER A 92 4.93 -4.11 12.32
C SER A 92 5.72 -4.76 13.45
N VAL A 93 7.02 -5.01 13.25
CA VAL A 93 7.90 -5.52 14.31
C VAL A 93 8.10 -4.46 15.38
N ALA A 94 8.31 -3.20 15.00
CA ALA A 94 8.43 -2.09 15.94
C ALA A 94 7.12 -1.85 16.73
N LEU A 95 5.96 -2.13 16.12
CA LEU A 95 4.64 -2.00 16.74
C LEU A 95 4.16 -3.26 17.48
N ALA A 96 4.94 -4.34 17.49
CA ALA A 96 4.60 -5.61 18.14
C ALA A 96 4.54 -5.59 19.69
N PRO A 97 5.27 -4.73 20.44
CA PRO A 97 5.27 -4.77 21.90
C PRO A 97 3.88 -4.66 22.53
N ALA A 98 3.61 -5.47 23.56
CA ALA A 98 2.32 -5.45 24.28
C ALA A 98 2.05 -4.13 25.01
N THR A 99 3.12 -3.39 25.35
CA THR A 99 3.09 -2.08 26.00
C THR A 99 3.08 -0.92 25.00
N LEU A 100 2.56 -1.13 23.79
CA LEU A 100 2.54 -0.13 22.74
C LEU A 100 1.83 1.14 23.22
N GLN A 101 2.54 2.26 23.18
CA GLN A 101 2.00 3.58 23.50
C GLN A 101 1.73 4.36 22.21
N GLU A 102 0.84 5.34 22.30
CA GLU A 102 0.50 6.22 21.18
C GLU A 102 1.73 6.91 20.58
N ASN A 103 2.66 7.36 21.42
CA ASN A 103 3.88 8.04 20.98
C ASN A 103 4.76 7.14 20.09
N ALA A 104 4.87 5.86 20.41
CA ALA A 104 5.63 4.90 19.61
C ALA A 104 5.01 4.73 18.21
N VAL A 105 3.68 4.72 18.11
CA VAL A 105 2.99 4.70 16.81
C VAL A 105 3.32 5.96 15.99
N LEU A 106 3.32 7.12 16.64
CA LEU A 106 3.63 8.39 15.99
C LEU A 106 5.10 8.49 15.58
N GLU A 107 6.01 7.92 16.35
CA GLU A 107 7.43 7.82 16.00
C GLU A 107 7.60 7.02 14.72
N VAL A 108 7.04 5.80 14.64
CA VAL A 108 7.08 4.94 13.44
C VAL A 108 6.40 5.63 12.24
N TYR A 109 5.28 6.32 12.46
CA TYR A 109 4.57 7.07 11.42
C TYR A 109 5.40 8.24 10.85
N ASN A 110 6.08 9.00 11.73
CA ASN A 110 6.89 10.15 11.35
C ASN A 110 8.28 9.76 10.85
N GLN A 111 8.73 8.53 11.13
CA GLN A 111 10.01 8.03 10.69
C GLN A 111 10.00 7.93 9.16
N LYS A 112 10.71 8.86 8.53
CA LYS A 112 10.93 8.91 7.07
C LYS A 112 12.05 7.96 6.62
N SER A 113 12.82 7.43 7.57
CA SER A 113 13.97 6.56 7.31
C SER A 113 13.54 5.11 7.17
N SER A 114 12.69 4.80 6.19
CA SER A 114 12.68 3.43 5.68
C SER A 114 13.98 3.24 4.90
N PRO A 115 14.71 2.12 5.09
CA PRO A 115 15.90 1.83 4.29
C PRO A 115 15.57 1.71 2.78
N LEU A 116 14.29 1.54 2.44
CA LEU A 116 13.79 1.53 1.07
C LEU A 116 13.31 2.93 0.68
N LEU A 117 13.80 3.43 -0.46
CA LEU A 117 13.30 4.65 -1.09
C LEU A 117 11.92 4.38 -1.69
N LEU A 118 10.88 4.55 -0.87
CA LEU A 118 9.50 4.43 -1.30
C LEU A 118 9.09 5.63 -2.14
N GLN A 119 8.34 5.38 -3.21
CA GLN A 119 7.65 6.42 -3.95
C GLN A 119 6.61 7.11 -3.06
N PRO A 120 6.20 8.36 -3.38
CA PRO A 120 5.22 9.09 -2.56
C PRO A 120 3.92 8.30 -2.29
N GLN A 121 3.45 7.57 -3.31
CA GLN A 121 2.24 6.73 -3.19
C GLN A 121 2.47 5.51 -2.28
N GLU A 122 3.63 4.85 -2.39
CA GLU A 122 4.01 3.72 -1.53
C GLU A 122 4.20 4.16 -0.07
N ALA A 123 4.80 5.34 0.15
CA ALA A 123 4.97 5.93 1.46
C ALA A 123 3.61 6.26 2.10
N GLN A 124 2.64 6.71 1.32
CA GLN A 124 1.27 6.94 1.77
C GLN A 124 0.58 5.62 2.18
N ILE A 125 0.73 4.55 1.40
CA ILE A 125 0.19 3.23 1.73
C ILE A 125 0.82 2.71 3.03
N ARG A 126 2.15 2.82 3.17
CA ARG A 126 2.86 2.46 4.42
C ARG A 126 2.30 3.23 5.61
N GLN A 127 2.14 4.55 5.48
CA GLN A 127 1.57 5.40 6.54
C GLN A 127 0.16 4.96 6.94
N GLU A 128 -0.68 4.60 5.97
CA GLU A 128 -2.01 4.06 6.25
C GLU A 128 -1.94 2.74 7.03
N ILE A 129 -1.07 1.81 6.61
CA ILE A 129 -0.86 0.53 7.29
C ILE A 129 -0.41 0.74 8.75
N VAL A 130 0.56 1.62 9.00
CA VAL A 130 1.06 1.95 10.35
C VAL A 130 -0.08 2.46 11.24
N LEU A 131 -0.91 3.37 10.73
CA LEU A 131 -2.05 3.91 11.48
C LEU A 131 -3.12 2.84 11.73
N MET A 132 -3.41 1.98 10.74
CA MET A 132 -4.33 0.86 10.93
C MET A 132 -3.84 -0.11 12.02
N GLN A 133 -2.56 -0.45 12.02
CA GLN A 133 -1.97 -1.31 13.06
C GLN A 133 -2.00 -0.65 14.43
N GLY A 134 -1.65 0.64 14.53
CA GLY A 134 -1.74 1.41 15.76
C GLY A 134 -3.17 1.48 16.31
N LEU A 135 -4.16 1.77 15.47
CA LEU A 135 -5.57 1.84 15.86
C LEU A 135 -6.16 0.50 16.30
N ARG A 136 -5.70 -0.63 15.74
CA ARG A 136 -6.10 -1.97 16.23
C ARG A 136 -5.67 -2.22 17.67
N ARG A 137 -4.57 -1.59 18.11
CA ARG A 137 -4.05 -1.72 19.48
C ARG A 137 -4.58 -0.64 20.41
N ILE A 138 -4.75 0.59 19.92
CA ILE A 138 -5.17 1.75 20.69
C ILE A 138 -6.40 2.40 20.01
N PRO A 139 -7.57 1.72 20.03
CA PRO A 139 -8.74 2.16 19.26
C PRO A 139 -9.37 3.46 19.78
N THR A 140 -9.09 3.85 21.02
CA THR A 140 -9.65 5.04 21.66
C THR A 140 -8.82 6.31 21.45
N SER A 141 -7.65 6.23 20.81
CA SER A 141 -6.81 7.40 20.58
C SER A 141 -7.42 8.34 19.54
N VAL A 142 -7.92 9.48 20.02
CA VAL A 142 -8.49 10.53 19.16
C VAL A 142 -7.48 11.03 18.14
N LYS A 143 -6.20 11.13 18.52
CA LYS A 143 -5.14 11.63 17.64
C LYS A 143 -4.87 10.67 16.48
N LEU A 144 -4.78 9.37 16.75
CA LEU A 144 -4.61 8.36 15.70
C LEU A 144 -5.83 8.31 14.77
N ILE A 145 -7.05 8.43 15.31
CA ILE A 145 -8.27 8.51 14.50
C ILE A 145 -8.24 9.72 13.57
N GLN A 146 -7.87 10.89 14.09
CA GLN A 146 -7.79 12.12 13.29
C GLN A 146 -6.73 12.02 12.18
N LEU A 147 -5.56 11.46 12.49
CA LEU A 147 -4.51 11.22 11.51
C LEU A 147 -4.96 10.23 10.43
N TYR A 148 -5.55 9.10 10.81
CA TYR A 148 -6.05 8.10 9.87
C TYR A 148 -7.12 8.70 8.95
N ALA A 149 -8.07 9.44 9.52
CA ALA A 149 -9.08 10.14 8.72
C ALA A 149 -8.47 11.19 7.78
N ALA A 150 -7.39 11.87 8.18
CA ALA A 150 -6.68 12.80 7.30
C ALA A 150 -5.98 12.08 6.14
N VAL A 151 -5.29 10.97 6.40
CA VAL A 151 -4.63 10.15 5.37
C VAL A 151 -5.64 9.61 4.35
N ILE A 152 -6.77 9.06 4.83
CA ILE A 152 -7.86 8.63 3.95
C ILE A 152 -8.36 9.81 3.12
N ARG A 153 -8.68 10.94 3.74
CA ARG A 153 -9.19 12.11 3.00
C ARG A 153 -8.21 12.58 1.94
N GLN A 154 -6.91 12.58 2.22
CA GLN A 154 -5.87 12.94 1.26
C GLN A 154 -5.80 11.93 0.09
N ALA A 155 -5.94 10.63 0.36
CA ALA A 155 -6.05 9.60 -0.67
C ALA A 155 -7.32 9.75 -1.54
N HIS A 156 -8.38 10.34 -1.00
CA HIS A 156 -9.68 10.54 -1.68
C HIS A 156 -9.83 11.92 -2.33
N LEU A 157 -8.81 12.78 -2.27
CA LEU A 157 -8.84 14.07 -2.95
C LEU A 157 -8.61 13.89 -4.47
N VAL A 158 -9.65 13.38 -5.14
CA VAL A 158 -10.23 14.12 -6.28
C VAL A 158 -10.36 15.58 -5.82
N PRO A 159 -9.92 16.57 -6.62
CA PRO A 159 -10.01 17.96 -6.19
C PRO A 159 -11.45 18.22 -5.80
N ARG A 160 -11.69 18.45 -4.50
CA ARG A 160 -12.83 19.26 -4.12
C ARG A 160 -12.55 20.58 -4.80
N VAL A 161 -13.13 20.77 -5.98
CA VAL A 161 -13.29 22.07 -6.57
C VAL A 161 -13.93 22.88 -5.47
N ASN A 162 -13.11 23.68 -4.80
CA ASN A 162 -13.55 24.46 -3.66
C ASN A 162 -14.79 25.20 -4.14
N ALA A 163 -15.92 25.08 -3.45
CA ALA A 163 -17.11 25.83 -3.83
C ALA A 163 -16.81 27.34 -3.95
N ALA A 164 -15.74 27.80 -3.27
CA ALA A 164 -15.16 29.13 -3.41
C ALA A 164 -14.46 29.41 -4.77
N SER A 165 -13.80 28.43 -5.40
CA SER A 165 -13.19 28.59 -6.73
C SER A 165 -14.21 28.55 -7.85
N THR A 166 -15.25 27.70 -7.76
CA THR A 166 -16.39 27.73 -8.70
C THR A 166 -17.23 28.99 -8.54
N ALA A 167 -17.49 29.46 -7.32
CA ALA A 167 -18.20 30.72 -7.10
C ALA A 167 -17.42 31.94 -7.64
N ARG A 168 -16.09 31.95 -7.54
CA ARG A 168 -15.25 33.00 -8.14
C ARG A 168 -15.19 32.91 -9.67
N ALA A 169 -15.17 31.71 -10.24
CA ALA A 169 -15.20 31.51 -11.69
C ALA A 169 -16.56 31.92 -12.29
N LEU A 170 -17.67 31.56 -11.65
CA LEU A 170 -19.02 31.95 -12.08
C LEU A 170 -19.26 33.46 -11.95
N ARG A 171 -18.72 34.11 -10.90
CA ARG A 171 -18.79 35.58 -10.79
C ARG A 171 -18.00 36.33 -11.87
N ARG A 172 -16.96 35.73 -12.45
CA ARG A 172 -16.18 36.33 -13.54
C ARG A 172 -16.81 36.13 -14.92
N LEU A 173 -17.73 35.17 -15.05
CA LEU A 173 -18.50 34.91 -16.28
C LEU A 173 -19.85 35.66 -16.30
N ALA A 174 -20.22 36.28 -15.18
CA ALA A 174 -21.43 37.09 -15.02
C ALA A 174 -21.16 38.62 -15.14
N LEU A 175 -19.96 39.00 -15.56
CA LEU A 175 -19.56 40.34 -16.02
C LEU A 175 -19.22 40.25 -17.51
#